data_AF-A0A937MM74-F1
#
_entry.id   AF-A0A937MM74-F1
#
_cell.length_a   1.000
_cell.length_b   1.000
_cell.length_c   1.000
_cell.angle_alpha   90.00
_cell.angle_beta   90.00
_cell.angle_gamma   90.00
#
_symmetry.space_group_name_H-M   'P 1'
#
loop_
_entity.id
_entity.type
_entity.pdbx_description
1 polymer ?
#
loop_
_entity_poly.entity_id
_entity_poly.type
_entity_poly.pdbx_seq_one_letter_code
_entity_poly.pdbx_strand_id
1 'polypeptide(L)'
;MVRNILRGLWKQLGRHPKSRSKWTQIFTIAKILKSILLAIAVLVLFSLAPVQAGNPLPKGEGRNLVSKKCQKCHDLDRIKEMRGSREQWSEILEEMVNNGLVLNDKERETILKYLETHLGPSPRK
;
A
#
# COMPACT_ATOMS: atom_id res chain seq x y z
N MET A 1 66.35 -58.10 -14.84
CA MET A 1 65.40 -57.93 -13.71
C MET A 1 65.19 -56.43 -13.38
N VAL A 2 64.79 -55.58 -14.35
CA VAL A 2 64.64 -54.11 -14.13
C VAL A 2 63.38 -53.52 -14.80
N ARG A 3 62.53 -54.35 -15.43
CA ARG A 3 61.36 -53.88 -16.21
C ARG A 3 60.00 -53.93 -15.48
N ASN A 4 59.97 -54.38 -14.22
CA ASN A 4 58.72 -54.51 -13.46
C ASN A 4 58.52 -53.49 -12.33
N ILE A 5 59.51 -52.65 -12.02
CA ILE A 5 59.37 -51.60 -10.99
C ILE A 5 58.69 -50.34 -11.56
N LEU A 6 58.88 -50.06 -12.85
CA LEU A 6 58.32 -48.86 -13.51
C LEU A 6 56.82 -48.96 -13.86
N ARG A 7 56.22 -50.16 -13.85
CA ARG A 7 54.78 -50.35 -14.13
C ARG A 7 53.88 -50.16 -12.91
N GLY A 8 54.42 -50.20 -11.68
CA GLY A 8 53.65 -49.99 -10.45
C GLY A 8 53.35 -48.52 -10.15
N LEU A 9 54.30 -47.62 -10.47
CA LEU A 9 54.21 -46.20 -10.14
C LEU A 9 53.18 -45.42 -10.99
N TRP A 10 52.91 -45.87 -12.23
CA TRP A 10 51.94 -45.19 -13.10
C TRP A 10 50.48 -45.41 -12.67
N LYS A 11 50.18 -46.46 -11.92
CA LYS A 11 48.83 -46.72 -11.36
C LYS A 11 48.50 -45.89 -10.12
N GLN A 12 49.49 -45.32 -9.42
CA GLN A 12 49.25 -44.45 -8.26
C GLN A 12 49.08 -42.97 -8.64
N LEU A 13 49.75 -42.51 -9.71
CA LEU A 13 49.71 -41.10 -10.12
C LEU A 13 48.48 -40.71 -10.96
N GLY A 14 47.63 -41.67 -11.36
CA GLY A 14 46.44 -41.43 -12.19
C GLY A 14 45.14 -41.14 -11.42
N ARG A 15 45.14 -41.20 -10.08
CA ARG A 15 43.94 -40.92 -9.26
C ARG A 15 43.99 -39.52 -8.64
N HIS A 16 44.05 -38.50 -9.48
CA HIS A 16 43.62 -37.17 -9.07
C HIS A 16 42.16 -36.97 -9.49
N PRO A 17 41.19 -36.90 -8.55
CA PRO A 17 39.85 -36.48 -8.91
C PRO A 17 39.96 -35.02 -9.38
N LYS A 18 39.71 -34.78 -10.68
CA LYS A 18 39.54 -33.41 -11.17
C LYS A 18 38.40 -32.80 -10.35
N SER A 19 38.74 -31.91 -9.42
CA SER A 19 37.83 -31.05 -8.66
C SER A 19 37.11 -30.09 -9.63
N ARG A 20 36.29 -30.65 -10.52
CA ARG A 20 35.35 -29.97 -11.38
C ARG A 20 34.11 -29.63 -10.55
N SER A 21 34.20 -28.66 -9.64
CA SER A 21 32.97 -28.07 -9.10
C SER A 21 33.15 -26.73 -8.38
N LYS A 22 34.29 -26.41 -7.79
CA LYS A 22 34.36 -25.22 -6.90
C LYS A 22 34.06 -23.89 -7.61
N TRP A 23 34.55 -23.70 -8.84
CA TRP A 23 34.36 -22.44 -9.58
C TRP A 23 32.95 -22.27 -10.15
N THR A 24 32.34 -23.33 -10.70
CA THR A 24 30.96 -23.25 -11.21
C THR A 24 29.93 -23.06 -10.10
N GLN A 25 30.19 -23.62 -8.91
CA GLN A 25 29.35 -23.48 -7.72
C GLN A 25 29.37 -22.04 -7.16
N ILE A 26 30.49 -21.31 -7.23
CA ILE A 26 30.56 -19.91 -6.80
C ILE A 26 29.73 -19.00 -7.73
N PHE A 27 29.82 -19.21 -9.05
CA PHE A 27 29.05 -18.44 -10.01
C PHE A 27 27.53 -18.71 -9.96
N THR A 28 27.13 -19.94 -9.62
CA THR A 28 25.71 -20.29 -9.42
C THR A 28 25.17 -19.71 -8.13
N ILE A 29 25.91 -19.80 -7.01
CA ILE A 29 25.52 -19.21 -5.72
C ILE A 29 25.40 -17.69 -5.84
N ALA A 30 26.38 -17.02 -6.45
CA ALA A 30 26.33 -15.56 -6.64
C ALA A 30 25.14 -15.11 -7.49
N LYS A 31 24.76 -15.89 -8.52
CA LYS A 31 23.55 -15.64 -9.33
C LYS A 31 22.28 -15.80 -8.52
N ILE A 32 22.16 -16.89 -7.75
CA ILE A 32 20.99 -17.16 -6.91
C ILE A 32 20.84 -16.07 -5.84
N LEU A 33 21.93 -15.69 -5.15
CA LEU A 33 21.92 -14.63 -4.15
C LEU A 33 21.49 -13.29 -4.74
N LYS A 34 21.97 -12.94 -5.93
CA LYS A 34 21.59 -11.69 -6.61
C LYS A 34 20.12 -11.69 -7.02
N SER A 35 19.59 -12.82 -7.50
CA SER A 35 18.16 -12.99 -7.81
C SER A 35 17.29 -12.90 -6.56
N ILE A 36 17.73 -13.50 -5.44
CA ILE A 36 17.04 -13.41 -4.14
C ILE A 36 17.04 -11.96 -3.64
N LEU A 37 18.18 -11.27 -3.68
CA LEU A 37 18.27 -9.87 -3.29
C LEU A 37 17.39 -8.96 -4.15
N LEU A 38 17.33 -9.20 -5.47
CA LEU A 38 16.41 -8.50 -6.37
C LEU A 38 14.95 -8.78 -6.02
N ALA A 39 14.58 -10.05 -5.77
CA ALA A 39 13.22 -10.41 -5.38
C ALA A 39 12.82 -9.78 -4.03
N ILE A 40 13.71 -9.76 -3.04
CA ILE A 40 13.50 -9.10 -1.76
C ILE A 40 13.36 -7.59 -1.95
N ALA A 41 14.21 -6.95 -2.77
CA ALA A 41 14.10 -5.53 -3.05
C ALA A 41 12.75 -5.18 -3.71
N VAL A 42 12.28 -6.00 -4.66
CA VAL A 42 10.96 -5.84 -5.29
C VAL A 42 9.82 -6.02 -4.28
N LEU A 43 9.90 -7.02 -3.40
CA LEU A 43 8.90 -7.24 -2.36
C LEU A 43 8.84 -6.09 -1.34
N VAL A 44 10.00 -5.58 -0.91
CA VAL A 44 10.09 -4.42 -0.02
C VAL A 44 9.49 -3.17 -0.66
N LEU A 45 9.76 -2.93 -1.94
CA LEU A 45 9.17 -1.81 -2.69
C LEU A 45 7.65 -1.94 -2.82
N PHE A 46 7.12 -3.15 -3.00
CA PHE A 46 5.67 -3.40 -3.08
C PHE A 46 4.95 -3.17 -1.74
N SER A 47 5.60 -3.49 -0.61
CA SER A 47 5.04 -3.26 0.73
C SER A 47 4.97 -1.79 1.17
N LEU A 48 5.58 -0.87 0.43
CA LEU A 48 5.54 0.57 0.69
C LEU A 48 4.38 1.29 -0.02
N ALA A 49 3.47 0.56 -0.68
CA ALA A 49 2.30 1.18 -1.28
C ALA A 49 1.44 1.83 -0.17
N PRO A 50 1.13 3.14 -0.26
CA PRO A 50 0.24 3.77 0.70
C PRO A 50 -1.13 3.10 0.62
N VAL A 51 -1.65 2.62 1.75
CA VAL A 51 -3.04 2.17 1.84
C VAL A 51 -3.91 3.42 1.69
N GLN A 52 -4.42 3.65 0.49
CA GLN A 52 -5.33 4.76 0.26
C GLN A 52 -6.68 4.34 0.84
N ALA A 53 -6.93 4.70 2.11
CA ALA A 53 -8.28 4.60 2.67
C ALA A 53 -9.21 5.41 1.76
N GLY A 54 -10.12 4.72 1.07
CA GLY A 54 -11.04 5.35 0.14
C GLY A 54 -11.93 6.35 0.87
N ASN A 55 -12.20 7.49 0.26
CA ASN A 55 -13.15 8.45 0.83
C ASN A 55 -14.53 7.77 0.96
N PRO A 56 -15.07 7.64 2.19
CA PRO A 56 -16.24 6.81 2.47
C PRO A 56 -17.55 7.45 1.99
N LEU A 57 -17.52 8.72 1.60
CA LEU A 57 -18.68 9.48 1.19
C LEU A 57 -19.09 9.18 -0.26
N PRO A 58 -20.40 9.26 -0.61
CA PRO A 58 -20.90 9.07 -1.97
C PRO A 58 -20.18 9.95 -3.01
N LYS A 59 -19.92 9.43 -4.21
CA LYS A 59 -19.31 10.23 -5.30
C LYS A 59 -20.24 11.38 -5.69
N GLY A 60 -19.70 12.59 -5.81
CA GLY A 60 -20.47 13.78 -6.19
C GLY A 60 -19.68 15.09 -6.09
N GLU A 61 -20.22 16.15 -6.70
CA GLU A 61 -19.68 17.51 -6.59
C GLU A 61 -19.72 17.97 -5.13
N GLY A 62 -18.61 18.48 -4.60
CA GLY A 62 -18.51 18.89 -3.19
C GLY A 62 -17.97 17.80 -2.25
N ARG A 63 -17.93 16.52 -2.66
CA ARG A 63 -17.40 15.41 -1.82
C ARG A 63 -16.00 15.68 -1.28
N ASN A 64 -15.09 16.15 -2.15
CA ASN A 64 -13.70 16.40 -1.76
C ASN A 64 -13.59 17.56 -0.77
N LEU A 65 -14.47 18.55 -0.88
CA LEU A 65 -14.52 19.68 0.06
C LEU A 65 -14.98 19.19 1.43
N VAL A 66 -16.07 18.40 1.50
CA VAL A 66 -16.55 17.77 2.74
C VAL A 66 -15.45 16.94 3.39
N SER A 67 -14.82 16.03 2.64
CA SER A 67 -13.74 15.21 3.18
C SER A 67 -12.61 16.08 3.72
N LYS A 68 -12.13 17.07 2.96
CA LYS A 68 -11.04 17.96 3.40
C LYS A 68 -11.38 18.79 4.65
N LYS A 69 -12.63 19.23 4.81
CA LYS A 69 -13.06 20.12 5.88
C LYS A 69 -13.46 19.35 7.14
N CYS A 70 -14.27 18.31 6.99
CA CYS A 70 -14.87 17.58 8.11
C CYS A 70 -13.91 16.55 8.73
N GLN A 71 -12.93 16.04 7.99
CA GLN A 71 -11.97 15.06 8.53
C GLN A 71 -10.84 15.67 9.37
N LYS A 72 -10.86 17.00 9.60
CA LYS A 72 -9.80 17.70 10.33
C LYS A 72 -9.77 17.38 11.83
N CYS A 73 -10.92 17.00 12.39
CA CYS A 73 -11.07 16.77 13.83
C CYS A 73 -11.42 15.32 14.18
N HIS A 74 -12.12 14.60 13.29
CA HIS A 74 -12.52 13.20 13.47
C HIS A 74 -12.78 12.54 12.11
N ASP A 75 -12.92 11.21 12.08
CA ASP A 75 -13.21 10.48 10.85
C ASP A 75 -14.62 10.73 10.29
N LEU A 76 -14.82 10.39 9.01
CA LEU A 76 -16.05 10.67 8.26
C LEU A 76 -17.14 9.61 8.42
N ASP A 77 -16.90 8.57 9.23
CA ASP A 77 -17.78 7.41 9.34
C ASP A 77 -19.19 7.79 9.80
N ARG A 78 -19.31 8.68 10.79
CA ARG A 78 -20.61 9.18 11.26
C ARG A 78 -21.38 9.90 10.16
N ILE A 79 -20.72 10.79 9.43
CA ILE A 79 -21.35 11.60 8.38
C ILE A 79 -21.91 10.71 7.27
N LYS A 80 -21.17 9.66 6.89
CA LYS A 80 -21.58 8.69 5.86
C LYS A 80 -22.92 8.01 6.18
N GLU A 81 -23.16 7.69 7.45
CA GLU A 81 -24.33 6.95 7.91
C GLU A 81 -25.54 7.84 8.20
N MET A 82 -25.30 9.13 8.46
CA MET A 82 -26.34 10.10 8.75
C MET A 82 -27.17 10.46 7.51
N ARG A 83 -28.44 10.75 7.75
CA ARG A 83 -29.39 11.26 6.75
C ARG A 83 -30.10 12.46 7.37
N GLY A 84 -30.16 13.57 6.65
CA GLY A 84 -30.72 14.81 7.18
C GLY A 84 -31.23 15.73 6.10
N SER A 85 -32.23 16.55 6.43
CA SER A 85 -32.65 17.67 5.58
C SER A 85 -31.55 18.73 5.54
N ARG A 86 -31.68 19.68 4.61
CA ARG A 86 -30.75 20.82 4.51
C ARG A 86 -30.64 21.60 5.82
N GLU A 87 -31.77 21.79 6.50
CA GLU A 87 -31.87 22.50 7.78
C GLU A 87 -31.09 21.76 8.86
N GLN A 88 -31.32 20.44 8.99
CA GLN A 88 -30.59 19.60 9.95
C GLN A 88 -29.09 19.61 9.69
N TRP A 89 -28.67 19.55 8.42
CA TRP A 89 -27.25 19.68 8.07
C TRP A 89 -26.69 21.06 8.37
N SER A 90 -27.48 22.12 8.21
CA SER A 90 -27.06 23.47 8.55
C SER A 90 -26.83 23.65 10.05
N GLU A 91 -27.70 23.08 10.88
CA GLU A 91 -27.55 23.07 12.34
C GLU A 91 -26.27 22.34 12.75
N ILE A 92 -25.98 21.18 12.15
CA ILE A 92 -24.74 20.43 12.39
C ILE A 92 -23.52 21.24 11.97
N LEU A 93 -23.55 21.89 10.79
CA LEU A 93 -22.44 22.73 10.36
C LEU A 93 -22.20 23.90 11.31
N GLU A 94 -23.25 24.50 11.84
CA GLU A 94 -23.15 25.56 12.84
C GLU A 94 -22.51 25.05 14.13
N GLU A 95 -22.91 23.88 14.61
CA GLU A 95 -22.26 23.22 15.75
C GLU A 95 -20.76 22.99 15.48
N MET A 96 -20.41 22.50 14.30
CA MET A 96 -19.01 22.26 13.95
C MET A 96 -18.22 23.56 13.82
N VAL A 97 -18.83 24.64 13.32
CA VAL A 97 -18.21 25.97 13.27
C VAL A 97 -17.92 26.48 14.68
N ASN A 98 -18.88 26.32 15.61
CA ASN A 98 -18.68 26.63 17.03
C ASN A 98 -17.55 25.79 17.66
N ASN A 99 -17.33 24.58 17.16
CA ASN A 99 -16.23 23.69 17.55
C ASN A 99 -14.91 23.93 16.78
N GLY A 100 -14.80 25.02 16.00
CA GLY A 100 -13.56 25.43 15.34
C GLY A 100 -13.45 25.07 13.85
N LEU A 101 -14.52 24.56 13.23
CA LEU A 101 -14.57 24.41 11.77
C LEU A 101 -14.60 25.79 11.10
N VAL A 102 -13.69 26.03 10.15
CA VAL A 102 -13.64 27.27 9.38
C VAL A 102 -14.18 27.04 7.97
N LEU A 103 -15.26 27.75 7.63
CA LEU A 103 -15.90 27.77 6.31
C LEU A 103 -16.16 29.22 5.88
N ASN A 104 -15.99 29.50 4.59
CA ASN A 104 -16.60 30.68 3.98
C ASN A 104 -17.99 30.33 3.42
N ASP A 105 -18.76 31.34 3.02
CA ASP A 105 -20.15 31.18 2.56
C ASP A 105 -20.28 30.24 1.36
N LYS A 106 -19.35 30.35 0.39
CA LYS A 106 -19.33 29.49 -0.79
C LYS A 106 -19.06 28.03 -0.43
N GLU A 107 -18.13 27.81 0.50
CA GLU A 107 -17.81 26.47 0.99
C GLU A 107 -19.00 25.88 1.76
N ARG A 108 -19.64 26.67 2.63
CA ARG A 108 -20.85 26.27 3.37
C ARG A 108 -21.96 25.83 2.42
N GLU A 109 -22.25 26.66 1.41
CA GLU A 109 -23.30 26.36 0.43
C GLU A 109 -22.99 25.09 -0.37
N THR A 110 -21.74 24.94 -0.81
CA THR A 110 -21.28 23.74 -1.53
C THR A 110 -21.43 22.48 -0.68
N ILE A 111 -21.06 22.56 0.60
CA ILE A 111 -21.18 21.44 1.54
C ILE A 111 -22.65 21.10 1.76
N LEU A 112 -23.51 22.08 2.06
CA LEU A 112 -24.94 21.86 2.28
C LEU A 112 -25.60 21.19 1.08
N LYS A 113 -25.35 21.70 -0.13
CA LYS A 113 -25.87 21.12 -1.37
C LYS A 113 -25.45 19.66 -1.51
N TYR A 114 -24.19 19.33 -1.24
CA TYR A 114 -23.69 17.96 -1.32
C TYR A 114 -24.36 17.04 -0.27
N LEU A 115 -24.42 17.49 0.99
CA LEU A 115 -25.02 16.71 2.08
C LEU A 115 -26.50 16.46 1.83
N GLU A 116 -27.26 17.46 1.38
CA GLU A 116 -28.66 17.30 1.03
C GLU A 116 -28.87 16.34 -0.16
N THR A 117 -28.05 16.47 -1.21
CA THR A 117 -28.19 15.67 -2.44
C THR A 117 -27.86 14.20 -2.20
N HIS A 118 -26.82 13.92 -1.41
CA HIS A 118 -26.26 12.57 -1.28
C HIS A 118 -26.54 11.90 0.07
N LEU A 119 -26.85 12.70 1.09
CA LEU A 119 -27.15 12.28 2.46
C LEU A 119 -28.44 12.96 2.96
N GLY A 120 -29.37 13.23 2.04
CA GLY A 120 -30.72 13.74 2.32
C GLY A 120 -31.55 12.77 3.16
N PRO A 121 -32.77 13.15 3.58
CA PRO A 121 -33.64 12.28 4.35
C PRO A 121 -33.87 10.94 3.61
N SER A 122 -33.76 9.81 4.33
CA SER A 122 -34.22 8.55 3.76
C SER A 122 -35.73 8.66 3.51
N PRO A 123 -36.25 8.15 2.37
CA PRO A 123 -37.68 7.87 2.27
C PRO A 123 -38.06 7.04 3.50
N ARG A 124 -39.02 7.52 4.29
CA ARG A 124 -39.55 6.75 5.42
C ARG A 124 -40.03 5.40 4.86
N LYS A 125 -39.54 4.31 5.44
CA LYS A 125 -40.13 2.97 5.22
C LYS A 125 -41.48 2.90 5.91
#